data_AF-A0A6J7S4K6-F1
#
_entry.id   AF-A0A6J7S4K6-F1
#
_cell.length_a   1.000
_cell.length_b   1.000
_cell.length_c   1.000
_cell.angle_alpha   90.00
_cell.angle_beta   90.00
_cell.angle_gamma   90.00
#
_symmetry.space_group_name_H-M   'P 1'
#
loop_
_entity.id
_entity.type
_entity.pdbx_description
1 polymer ?
#
loop_
_entity_poly.entity_id
_entity_poly.type
_entity_poly.pdbx_seq_one_letter_code
_entity_poly.pdbx_strand_id
1 'polypeptide(L)' 'MSPDQFAQELVSAGQVPSAVAEVRRGKALAHVLENARIVDTNGVVIDLASLSTSPAEVDHSGHDHGDHEGHDHD' A
#
# COMPACT_ATOMS: atom_id res chain seq x y z
N MET A 1 -7.93 -13.41 -0.90
CA MET A 1 -7.08 -13.27 0.31
C MET A 1 -7.45 -11.97 0.97
N SER A 2 -7.77 -12.00 2.26
CA SER A 2 -7.87 -10.77 3.03
C SER A 2 -6.46 -10.23 3.33
N PRO A 3 -6.30 -8.93 3.60
CA PRO A 3 -5.02 -8.35 4.01
C PRO A 3 -4.40 -9.07 5.21
N ASP A 4 -5.24 -9.47 6.18
CA ASP A 4 -4.80 -10.19 7.37
C ASP A 4 -4.28 -11.60 7.03
N GLN A 5 -4.93 -12.28 6.09
CA GLN A 5 -4.49 -13.59 5.63
C GLN A 5 -3.13 -13.51 4.92
N PHE A 6 -2.92 -12.47 4.11
CA PHE A 6 -1.62 -12.20 3.48
C PHE A 6 -0.52 -11.85 4.50
N ALA A 7 -0.85 -11.02 5.50
CA ALA A 7 0.08 -10.68 6.58
C ALA A 7 0.49 -11.92 7.38
N GLN A 8 -0.47 -12.80 7.67
CA GLN A 8 -0.24 -14.05 8.38
C GLN A 8 0.67 -14.99 7.58
N GLU A 9 0.45 -15.13 6.27
CA GLU A 9 1.32 -15.90 5.37
C GLU A 9 2.76 -15.37 5.37
N LEU A 10 2.94 -14.05 5.32
CA LEU A 10 4.24 -13.40 5.30
C LEU A 10 5.03 -13.61 6.60
N VAL A 11 4.32 -13.57 7.74
CA VAL A 11 4.85 -13.91 9.07
C VAL A 11 5.25 -15.38 9.11
N SER A 12 4.36 -16.28 8.71
CA SER A 12 4.62 -17.73 8.70
C SER A 12 5.79 -18.11 7.78
N ALA A 13 6.00 -17.39 6.69
CA ALA A 13 7.14 -17.56 5.78
C ALA A 13 8.43 -16.90 6.28
N GLY A 14 8.40 -16.13 7.38
CA GLY A 14 9.56 -15.38 7.88
C GLY A 14 10.02 -14.25 6.94
N GLN A 15 9.16 -13.80 6.02
CA GLN A 15 9.51 -12.86 4.95
C GLN A 15 9.22 -11.39 5.28
N VAL A 16 8.69 -11.10 6.47
CA VAL A 16 8.39 -9.74 6.93
C VAL A 16 9.58 -8.77 6.78
N PRO A 17 10.83 -9.12 7.15
CA PRO A 17 11.95 -8.19 7.01
C PRO A 17 12.22 -7.78 5.56
N SER A 18 12.08 -8.72 4.62
CA SER A 18 12.29 -8.48 3.19
C SER A 18 11.18 -7.62 2.59
N ALA A 19 9.93 -7.86 2.98
CA ALA A 19 8.80 -7.03 2.57
C ALA A 19 8.94 -5.58 3.05
N VAL A 20 9.33 -5.38 4.32
CA VAL A 20 9.59 -4.04 4.87
C VAL A 20 10.76 -3.37 4.13
N ALA A 21 11.81 -4.12 3.79
CA ALA A 21 12.93 -3.59 3.02
C ALA A 21 12.50 -3.08 1.63
N GLU A 22 11.58 -3.79 0.97
CA GLU A 22 11.04 -3.38 -0.32
C GLU A 22 10.15 -2.14 -0.21
N VAL A 23 9.27 -2.07 0.81
CA VAL A 23 8.47 -0.85 1.06
C VAL A 23 9.37 0.35 1.31
N ARG A 24 10.44 0.18 2.09
CA ARG A 24 11.42 1.25 2.32
C ARG A 24 12.12 1.66 1.03
N ARG A 25 12.47 0.72 0.16
CA ARG A 25 13.06 1.02 -1.16
C ARG A 25 12.08 1.82 -2.02
N GLY A 26 10.83 1.38 -2.13
CA GLY A 26 9.79 2.10 -2.88
C GLY A 26 9.60 3.52 -2.37
N LYS A 27 9.52 3.70 -1.05
CA LYS A 27 9.43 5.04 -0.43
C LYS A 27 10.68 5.90 -0.68
N ALA A 28 11.87 5.31 -0.63
CA ALA A 28 13.10 6.05 -0.94
C ALA A 28 13.14 6.52 -2.40
N LEU A 29 12.70 5.67 -3.33
CA LEU A 29 12.60 6.05 -4.75
C LEU A 29 11.56 7.17 -4.96
N ALA A 30 10.38 7.05 -4.35
CA ALA A 30 9.37 8.10 -4.38
C ALA A 30 9.94 9.42 -3.83
N HIS A 31 10.63 9.37 -2.70
CA HIS A 31 11.25 10.55 -2.09
C HIS A 31 12.33 11.19 -2.97
N VAL A 32 13.14 10.38 -3.66
CA VAL A 32 14.12 10.91 -4.63
C VAL A 32 13.42 11.60 -5.80
N LEU A 33 12.35 11.00 -6.32
CA LEU A 33 11.58 11.58 -7.42
C LEU A 33 10.89 12.89 -7.03
N GLU A 34 10.39 13.00 -5.79
CA GLU A 34 9.80 14.24 -5.24
C GLU A 34 10.80 15.41 -5.21
N ASN A 35 12.10 15.12 -5.04
CA ASN A 35 13.14 16.13 -4.87
C ASN A 35 13.98 16.37 -6.15
N ALA A 36 13.83 15.54 -7.17
CA ALA A 36 14.58 15.65 -8.41
C ALA A 36 13.86 16.59 -9.41
N ARG A 37 14.63 17.33 -10.22
CA ARG A 37 14.09 18.04 -11.38
C ARG A 37 14.03 17.09 -12.58
N ILE A 38 12.83 16.66 -12.96
CA ILE A 38 12.62 15.77 -14.11
C ILE A 38 12.38 16.59 -15.38
N VAL A 39 13.11 16.26 -16.45
CA VAL A 39 12.91 16.84 -17.78
C VAL A 39 12.77 15.73 -18.82
N ASP A 40 11.94 15.95 -19.83
CA ASP A 40 11.82 15.06 -20.98
C ASP A 40 12.97 15.27 -21.98
N THR A 41 12.98 14.50 -23.08
CA THR A 41 14.00 14.63 -24.13
C THR A 41 13.95 15.95 -24.89
N ASN A 42 12.84 16.69 -24.82
CA ASN A 42 12.64 17.99 -25.45
C ASN A 42 12.99 19.17 -24.51
N GLY A 43 13.36 18.87 -23.26
CA GLY A 43 13.70 19.87 -22.23
C GLY A 43 12.50 20.40 -21.44
N VAL A 44 11.32 19.82 -21.59
CA VAL A 44 10.10 20.18 -20.85
C VAL A 44 10.18 19.60 -19.44
N VAL A 45 9.92 20.44 -18.43
CA VAL A 45 9.86 19.99 -17.03
C VAL A 45 8.59 19.19 -16.82
N ILE A 46 8.74 17.99 -16.24
CA ILE A 46 7.62 17.11 -15.89
C ILE A 46 7.31 17.29 -14.41
N ASP A 47 6.06 17.65 -14.10
CA ASP A 47 5.54 17.67 -12.73
C ASP A 47 4.91 16.31 -12.37
N LEU A 48 5.44 15.66 -11.34
CA LEU A 48 4.95 14.36 -10.87
C LEU A 48 3.95 14.49 -9.71
N ALA A 49 3.79 15.70 -9.14
CA ALA A 49 2.90 15.91 -7.99
C ALA A 49 1.43 15.65 -8.33
N SER A 50 1.02 15.84 -9.60
CA SER A 50 -0.34 15.54 -10.04
C SER A 50 -0.69 14.05 -10.07
N LEU A 51 0.30 13.16 -9.95
CA LEU A 51 0.11 11.71 -9.97
C LEU A 51 0.01 11.09 -8.57
N SER A 52 0.18 11.86 -7.50
CA SER A 52 0.06 11.33 -6.14
C SER A 52 -1.42 11.14 -5.77
N THR A 53 -1.89 9.90 -5.70
CA THR A 53 -3.12 9.55 -4.98
C THR A 53 -2.84 9.61 -3.48
N SER A 54 -3.66 10.35 -2.73
CA SER A 54 -3.56 10.35 -1.27
C SER A 54 -3.94 8.96 -0.72
N PRO A 55 -3.19 8.40 0.24
CA PRO A 55 -3.51 7.09 0.84
C PRO A 55 -4.90 7.01 1.50
N ALA A 56 -5.56 8.15 1.70
CA ALA A 56 -6.90 8.27 2.27
C ALA A 56 -8.04 7.94 1.28
N GLU A 57 -7.79 7.80 -0.02
CA GLU A 57 -8.82 7.51 -1.04
C GLU A 57 -8.96 6.01 -1.36
N VAL A 58 -8.50 5.11 -0.49
CA VAL A 58 -8.83 3.69 -0.58
C VAL A 58 -10.16 3.46 0.13
N ASP A 59 -11.25 3.63 -0.62
CA ASP A 59 -12.61 3.33 -0.16
C ASP A 59 -12.77 1.83 0.11
N HIS A 60 -12.72 1.44 1.38
CA HIS A 60 -13.04 0.09 1.86
C HIS A 60 -14.49 0.00 2.39
N SER A 61 -15.41 0.82 1.89
CA SER A 61 -16.83 0.76 2.26
C SER A 61 -17.53 -0.43 1.60
N GLY A 62 -17.37 -1.63 2.14
CA GLY A 62 -18.04 -2.80 1.56
C GLY A 62 -17.92 -4.16 2.25
N HIS A 63 -17.58 -4.25 3.54
CA HIS A 63 -17.69 -5.52 4.27
C HIS A 63 -18.74 -5.42 5.38
N ASP A 64 -20.01 -5.43 4.95
CA ASP A 64 -21.14 -5.82 5.80
C ASP A 64 -21.06 -7.34 6.03
N HIS A 65 -20.41 -7.76 7.12
CA HIS A 65 -20.53 -9.12 7.62
C HIS A 65 -21.87 -9.26 8.34
N GLY A 66 -22.93 -9.39 7.54
CA GLY A 66 -24.24 -9.78 8.03
C GLY A 66 -24.18 -11.11 8.77
N ASP A 67 -24.84 -11.11 9.93
CA ASP A 67 -25.29 -12.24 10.74
C ASP A 67 -24.27 -13.33 11.12
N HIS A 68 -23.85 -13.29 12.39
CA HIS A 68 -23.68 -14.54 13.14
C HIS A 68 -24.16 -14.37 14.60
N GLU A 69 -25.39 -13.90 14.77
CA GLU A 69 -26.08 -13.86 16.05
C GLU A 69 -26.77 -15.22 16.31
N GLY A 70 -26.04 -16.13 16.95
CA GLY A 70 -26.57 -17.45 17.29
C GLY A 70 -25.49 -18.45 17.70
N HIS A 71 -24.81 -18.21 18.80
CA HIS A 71 -24.08 -19.26 19.51
C HIS A 71 -24.39 -19.15 21.01
N ASP A 72 -25.62 -19.53 21.37
CA ASP A 72 -25.95 -19.87 22.75
C ASP A 72 -25.16 -21.13 23.11
N HIS A 73 -24.23 -20.98 24.04
CA HIS A 73 -23.59 -22.10 24.72
C HIS A 73 -24.20 -22.21 26.12
N ASP A 74 -25.01 -23.26 26.31
CA ASP A 74 -25.38 -23.80 27.63
C ASP A 74 -24.14 -24.31 28.40
#